data_AF-A0A7C1XW38-F1
#
_entry.id   AF-A0A7C1XW38-F1
#
_cell.length_a   1.000
_cell.length_b   1.000
_cell.length_c   1.000
_cell.angle_alpha   90.00
_cell.angle_beta   90.00
_cell.angle_gamma   90.00
#
_symmetry.space_group_name_H-M   'P 1'
#
loop_
_entity.id
_entity.type
_entity.pdbx_description
1 polymer ?
#
loop_
_entity_poly.entity_id
_entity_poly.type
_entity_poly.pdbx_seq_one_letter_code
_entity_poly.pdbx_strand_id
1 'polypeptide(L)'
;MSEAKVTREAVIQDVIDIFIETLGFLDEDEKTSMNENTHIINDFNVVDIDSMAFGIALVEHFSVKPDLEEWGRAARIGEVADLFIY
;
A
#
# COMPACT_ATOMS: atom_id res chain seq x y z
N MET A 1 -16.98 22.95 2.60
CA MET A 1 -16.04 21.83 2.78
C MET A 1 -16.10 21.06 1.48
N SER A 2 -15.19 21.37 0.54
CA SER A 2 -15.09 20.59 -0.70
C SER A 2 -14.69 19.18 -0.30
N GLU A 3 -15.56 18.20 -0.57
CA GLU A 3 -15.18 16.79 -0.60
C GLU A 3 -14.02 16.72 -1.59
N ALA A 4 -12.78 16.67 -1.07
CA ALA A 4 -11.63 16.38 -1.89
C ALA A 4 -11.91 14.97 -2.40
N LYS A 5 -12.32 14.87 -3.66
CA LYS A 5 -12.56 13.60 -4.33
C LYS A 5 -11.28 12.80 -4.15
N VAL A 6 -11.34 11.76 -3.32
CA VAL A 6 -10.20 10.85 -3.10
C VAL A 6 -9.86 10.32 -4.49
N THR A 7 -8.73 10.76 -5.04
CA THR A 7 -8.27 10.29 -6.34
C THR A 7 -7.49 8.99 -6.11
N ARG A 8 -7.65 8.03 -7.01
CA ARG A 8 -6.87 6.79 -7.01
C ARG A 8 -5.37 7.07 -6.89
N GLU A 9 -4.90 8.12 -7.55
CA GLU A 9 -3.52 8.60 -7.50
C GLU A 9 -3.09 9.01 -6.10
N ALA A 10 -3.95 9.68 -5.32
CA ALA A 10 -3.65 10.06 -3.94
C ALA A 10 -3.58 8.82 -3.04
N VAL A 11 -4.53 7.88 -3.18
CA VAL A 11 -4.51 6.62 -2.41
C VAL A 11 -3.28 5.79 -2.75
N ILE A 12 -2.88 5.73 -4.03
CA ILE A 12 -1.64 5.05 -4.44
C ILE A 12 -0.44 5.68 -3.74
N GLN A 13 -0.36 7.01 -3.70
CA GLN A 13 0.75 7.68 -3.02
C GLN A 13 0.76 7.37 -1.52
N ASP A 14 -0.39 7.45 -0.85
CA ASP A 14 -0.51 7.12 0.57
C ASP A 14 -0.09 5.66 0.86
N VAL A 15 -0.50 4.72 0.00
CA VAL A 15 -0.12 3.31 0.10
C VAL A 15 1.39 3.12 -0.09
N ILE A 16 2.01 3.83 -1.03
CA ILE A 16 3.47 3.81 -1.24
C ILE A 16 4.19 4.35 0.01
N ASP A 17 3.73 5.49 0.54
CA ASP A 17 4.34 6.13 1.70
C ASP A 17 4.28 5.22 2.92
N ILE A 18 3.11 4.61 3.19
CA ILE A 18 2.93 3.63 4.27
C ILE A 18 3.81 2.39 4.07
N PHE A 19 3.96 1.92 2.83
CA PHE A 19 4.81 0.78 2.53
C PHE A 19 6.29 1.09 2.82
N ILE A 20 6.77 2.25 2.38
CA ILE A 20 8.14 2.73 2.65
C ILE A 20 8.38 2.85 4.15
N GLU A 21 7.45 3.47 4.89
CA GLU A 21 7.53 3.63 6.34
C GLU A 21 7.52 2.28 7.07
N THR A 22 6.73 1.32 6.59
CA THR A 22 6.63 -0.01 7.18
C THR A 22 7.93 -0.80 6.99
N LEU A 23 8.53 -0.76 5.81
CA LEU A 23 9.80 -1.47 5.57
C LEU A 23 10.94 -0.81 6.34
N GLY A 24 11.05 0.52 6.36
CA GLY A 24 12.01 1.23 7.21
C GLY A 24 13.50 0.99 6.89
N PHE A 25 13.82 0.16 5.88
CA PHE A 25 15.19 -0.16 5.46
C PHE A 25 15.49 0.12 3.98
N LEU A 26 14.54 0.67 3.23
CA LEU A 26 14.73 1.00 1.80
C LEU A 26 15.71 2.17 1.61
N ASP A 27 16.54 2.09 0.58
CA ASP A 27 17.38 3.20 0.13
C ASP A 27 16.58 4.22 -0.72
N GLU A 28 17.19 5.37 -1.05
CA GLU A 28 16.52 6.44 -1.80
C GLU A 28 16.18 6.05 -3.25
N ASP A 29 16.96 5.16 -3.86
CA ASP A 29 16.71 4.69 -5.22
C ASP A 29 15.51 3.73 -5.24
N GLU A 30 15.43 2.84 -4.24
CA GLU A 30 14.31 1.96 -3.99
C GLU A 30 13.01 2.75 -3.78
N LYS A 31 13.04 3.76 -2.89
CA LYS A 31 11.88 4.63 -2.62
C LYS A 31 11.38 5.35 -3.86
N THR A 32 12.30 5.87 -4.68
CA THR A 32 11.94 6.67 -5.87
C THR A 32 11.50 5.82 -7.07
N SER A 33 11.77 4.50 -7.05
CA SER A 33 11.39 3.56 -8.11
C SER A 33 9.96 3.01 -8.00
N MET A 34 9.34 3.17 -6.83
CA MET A 34 8.01 2.61 -6.53
C MET A 34 6.89 3.25 -7.36
N ASN A 35 5.96 2.42 -7.82
CA ASN A 35 4.77 2.84 -8.54
C ASN A 35 3.63 1.82 -8.38
N GLU A 36 2.49 2.05 -9.03
CA GLU A 36 1.30 1.19 -8.91
C GLU A 36 1.53 -0.28 -9.32
N ASN A 37 2.53 -0.56 -10.17
CA ASN A 37 2.84 -1.91 -10.63
C ASN A 37 3.82 -2.66 -9.73
N THR A 38 4.40 -1.98 -8.75
CA THR A 38 5.35 -2.54 -7.80
C THR A 38 4.72 -3.71 -7.04
N HIS A 39 5.39 -4.85 -7.08
CA HIS A 39 4.97 -6.07 -6.41
C HIS A 39 5.46 -6.07 -4.96
N ILE A 40 4.52 -6.14 -4.02
CA ILE A 40 4.74 -5.96 -2.58
C ILE A 40 5.77 -6.98 -2.05
N ILE A 41 5.65 -8.25 -2.43
CA ILE A 41 6.56 -9.31 -1.99
C ILE A 41 7.81 -9.43 -2.87
N ASN A 42 7.63 -9.53 -4.20
CA ASN A 42 8.72 -9.93 -5.10
C ASN A 42 9.74 -8.83 -5.40
N ASP A 43 9.35 -7.55 -5.39
CA ASP A 43 10.25 -6.46 -5.77
C ASP A 43 11.19 -6.07 -4.62
N PHE A 44 10.78 -6.29 -3.36
CA PHE A 44 11.53 -5.90 -2.17
C PHE A 44 11.85 -7.07 -1.23
N ASN A 45 11.59 -8.31 -1.66
CA ASN A 45 11.80 -9.53 -0.87
C ASN A 45 11.18 -9.45 0.55
N VAL A 46 9.98 -8.87 0.62
CA VAL A 46 9.23 -8.65 1.86
C VAL A 46 8.81 -9.99 2.44
N VAL A 47 9.05 -10.19 3.73
CA VAL A 47 8.63 -11.42 4.43
C VAL A 47 7.21 -11.29 4.97
N ASP A 48 6.56 -12.43 5.26
CA ASP A 48 5.16 -12.47 5.68
C ASP A 48 4.82 -11.54 6.86
N ILE A 49 5.74 -11.35 7.82
CA ILE A 49 5.54 -10.45 8.97
C ILE A 49 5.46 -8.97 8.57
N ASP A 50 6.26 -8.55 7.59
CA ASP A 50 6.28 -7.18 7.08
C ASP A 50 5.00 -6.91 6.27
N SER A 51 4.53 -7.90 5.52
CA SER A 51 3.24 -7.81 4.80
C SER A 51 2.04 -7.68 5.74
N MET A 52 2.09 -8.34 6.91
CA MET A 52 1.06 -8.21 7.94
C MET A 52 1.10 -6.83 8.60
N ALA A 53 2.30 -6.33 8.93
CA ALA A 53 2.47 -4.99 9.49
C ALA A 53 1.97 -3.92 8.52
N PHE A 54 2.26 -4.07 7.23
CA PHE A 54 1.78 -3.19 6.18
C PHE A 54 0.25 -3.14 6.11
N GLY A 55 -0.40 -4.31 6.13
CA GLY A 55 -1.86 -4.39 6.15
C GLY A 55 -2.50 -3.72 7.37
N ILE A 56 -1.89 -3.86 8.55
CA ILE A 56 -2.37 -3.20 9.77
C ILE A 56 -2.26 -1.68 9.62
N ALA A 57 -1.12 -1.16 9.15
CA ALA A 57 -0.90 0.27 8.97
C ALA A 57 -1.90 0.90 7.99
N LEU A 58 -2.22 0.20 6.89
CA LEU A 58 -3.23 0.64 5.92
C LEU A 58 -4.64 0.72 6.53
N VAL A 59 -5.05 -0.30 7.30
CA VAL A 59 -6.35 -0.30 7.98
C VAL A 59 -6.45 0.85 8.99
N GLU A 60 -5.37 1.13 9.72
CA GLU A 60 -5.31 2.26 10.66
C GLU A 60 -5.38 3.61 9.92
N HIS A 61 -4.65 3.77 8.81
CA HIS A 61 -4.61 5.01 8.05
C HIS A 61 -5.96 5.33 7.37
N PHE A 62 -6.51 4.37 6.62
CA PHE A 62 -7.74 4.58 5.86
C PHE A 62 -9.01 4.40 6.69
N SER A 63 -8.92 3.81 7.89
CA SER A 63 -10.08 3.44 8.71
C SER A 63 -11.09 2.54 7.95
N VAL A 64 -10.60 1.80 6.95
CA VAL A 64 -11.36 0.86 6.12
C VAL A 64 -10.75 -0.52 6.31
N LYS A 65 -11.61 -1.53 6.46
CA LYS A 65 -11.20 -2.93 6.53
C LYS A 65 -11.55 -3.61 5.21
N PRO A 66 -10.56 -3.93 4.37
CA PRO A 66 -10.80 -4.62 3.11
C PRO A 66 -11.25 -6.07 3.36
N ASP A 67 -11.89 -6.66 2.36
CA ASP A 67 -12.22 -8.08 2.39
C ASP A 67 -10.93 -8.92 2.40
N LEU A 68 -10.91 -10.00 3.19
CA LEU A 68 -9.71 -10.83 3.36
C LEU A 68 -9.34 -11.64 2.11
N GLU A 69 -10.33 -12.01 1.29
CA GLU A 69 -10.12 -12.72 0.03
C GLU A 69 -9.56 -11.78 -1.04
N GLU A 70 -10.07 -10.55 -1.11
CA GLU A 70 -9.53 -9.50 -1.99
C GLU A 70 -8.12 -9.07 -1.56
N TRP A 71 -7.91 -8.87 -0.25
CA TRP A 71 -6.59 -8.62 0.32
C TRP A 71 -5.59 -9.72 -0.03
N GLY A 72 -5.96 -10.99 0.13
CA GLY A 72 -5.09 -12.12 -0.18
C GLY A 72 -4.76 -12.30 -1.67
N ARG A 73 -5.46 -11.58 -2.56
CA ARG A 73 -5.21 -11.58 -4.01
C ARG A 73 -4.39 -10.37 -4.48
N ALA A 74 -4.42 -9.28 -3.72
CA ALA A 74 -3.67 -8.08 -4.07
C ALA A 74 -2.17 -8.32 -3.90
N ALA A 75 -1.43 -8.20 -4.99
CA ALA A 75 0.01 -8.42 -5.04
C ALA A 75 0.79 -7.14 -5.36
N ARG A 76 0.12 -6.16 -5.95
CA ARG A 76 0.70 -4.88 -6.38
C ARG A 76 0.13 -3.71 -5.59
N ILE A 77 0.92 -2.63 -5.50
CA ILE A 77 0.53 -1.37 -4.84
C ILE A 77 -0.83 -0.84 -5.35
N GLY A 78 -1.04 -0.81 -6.67
CA GLY A 78 -2.28 -0.33 -7.26
C GLY A 78 -3.50 -1.18 -6.88
N GLU A 79 -3.33 -2.50 -6.84
CA GLU A 79 -4.38 -3.44 -6.44
C GLU A 79 -4.74 -3.27 -4.96
N VAL A 80 -3.74 -3.03 -4.12
CA VAL A 80 -3.95 -2.70 -2.71
C VAL A 80 -4.66 -1.37 -2.56
N ALA A 81 -4.25 -0.32 -3.29
CA ALA A 81 -4.90 0.98 -3.26
C ALA A 81 -6.38 0.90 -3.65
N ASP A 82 -6.71 0.07 -4.63
CA ASP A 82 -8.09 -0.14 -5.08
C ASP A 82 -9.01 -0.71 -3.97
N LEU A 83 -8.46 -1.36 -2.94
CA LEU A 83 -9.23 -1.85 -1.79
C LEU A 83 -9.68 -0.74 -0.81
N PHE A 84 -9.07 0.45 -0.90
CA PHE A 84 -9.31 1.57 0.03
C PHE A 84 -10.06 2.75 -0.63
N ILE A 85 -10.42 2.63 -1.91
CA ILE A 85 -11.19 3.64 -2.64
C ILE A 85 -12.69 3.35 -2.44
N TYR A 86 -13.41 4.27 -1.80
CA TYR A 86 -14.86 4.21 -1.56
C TYR A 86 -15.58 5.51 -1.93
#